data_AF-A0A2I0P260-F1
#
_entry.id   AF-A0A2I0P260-F1
#
_cell.length_a   1.000
_cell.length_b   1.000
_cell.length_c   1.000
_cell.angle_alpha   90.00
_cell.angle_beta   90.00
_cell.angle_gamma   90.00
#
_symmetry.space_group_name_H-M   'P 1'
#
loop_
_entity.id
_entity.type
_entity.pdbx_description
1 polymer ?
#
loop_
_entity_poly.entity_id
_entity_poly.type
_entity_poly.pdbx_seq_one_letter_code
_entity_poly.pdbx_strand_id
1 'polypeptide(L)'
;MQGADLISVSQRWQSRIAASPDYVIVPHDNVFRMGMHSSTIGESTFEQFGRYLHELCTRYSGTLVEDAIPGTVLTTDEGKCYCIQSTEPIHLTGPLPPDPLLKQEMRLVRGIGPKTAVTMRERGCQTIPDLRHHRMYINRADHVLSVLESGPAGAGYLIRTRLGPSHPLGLIASEGFDPAGFRFIDLETLGIFGRPVILFGVGCPDPDGLKIHQILLRDISEEPAALCVIRDLLEGASALVSYNGRSFDWPYLQERCAYYGFDPLPELPHIDLLHYSRRFWKGIIPDCKLSSIERHFLHIGREVDIPGMLVPEWYIRYLETGNCGPLVPIVKHNQQDIASLVHLLNLLRRKARECC
;
A
#
# COMPACT_ATOMS: atom_id res chain seq x y z
N MET A 1 -2.40 19.35 32.87
CA MET A 1 -1.75 18.10 33.33
C MET A 1 -1.22 17.23 32.17
N GLN A 2 -1.03 17.76 30.95
CA GLN A 2 -0.87 16.95 29.73
C GLN A 2 0.58 16.79 29.19
N GLY A 3 1.59 17.40 29.81
CA GLY A 3 2.98 17.38 29.27
C GLY A 3 3.88 16.26 29.80
N ALA A 4 3.66 15.77 31.02
CA ALA A 4 4.56 14.81 31.66
C ALA A 4 4.32 13.35 31.23
N ASP A 5 3.10 13.01 30.80
CA ASP A 5 2.73 11.65 30.43
C ASP A 5 3.26 11.27 29.03
N LEU A 6 3.29 12.21 28.08
CA LEU A 6 3.69 11.95 26.69
C LEU A 6 5.20 11.71 26.51
N ILE A 7 6.05 12.44 27.24
CA ILE A 7 7.51 12.21 27.27
C ILE A 7 7.82 10.80 27.79
N SER A 8 7.03 10.31 28.76
CA SER A 8 7.20 8.97 29.33
C SER A 8 6.85 7.84 28.35
N VAL A 9 5.93 8.10 27.41
CA VAL A 9 5.50 7.13 26.38
C VAL A 9 6.56 6.99 25.28
N SER A 10 7.12 8.10 24.82
CA SER A 10 8.22 8.09 23.81
C SER A 10 9.45 7.33 24.35
N GLN A 11 9.86 7.60 25.59
CA GLN A 11 10.97 6.89 26.26
C GLN A 11 10.70 5.39 26.49
N ARG A 12 9.45 5.01 26.81
CA ARG A 12 9.05 3.60 26.95
C ARG A 12 9.12 2.84 25.62
N TRP A 13 8.69 3.46 24.51
CA TRP A 13 8.79 2.85 23.19
C TRP A 13 10.24 2.69 22.74
N GLN A 14 11.06 3.72 22.91
CA GLN A 14 12.51 3.66 22.64
C GLN A 14 13.18 2.50 23.38
N SER A 15 12.93 2.37 24.68
CA SER A 15 13.52 1.32 25.53
C SER A 15 13.09 -0.09 25.11
N ARG A 16 11.83 -0.27 24.67
CA ARG A 16 11.31 -1.58 24.25
C ARG A 16 11.87 -2.03 22.89
N ILE A 17 12.11 -1.10 21.97
CA ILE A 17 12.59 -1.44 20.62
C ILE A 17 14.09 -1.78 20.66
N ALA A 18 14.90 -1.00 21.37
CA ALA A 18 16.33 -1.28 21.53
C ALA A 18 16.61 -2.66 22.20
N ALA A 19 15.70 -3.12 23.05
CA ALA A 19 15.82 -4.40 23.74
C ALA A 19 15.46 -5.63 22.88
N SER A 20 14.77 -5.45 21.75
CA SER A 20 14.30 -6.56 20.90
C SER A 20 14.20 -6.14 19.43
N PRO A 21 15.33 -6.05 18.71
CA PRO A 21 15.29 -5.80 17.26
C PRO A 21 14.52 -6.92 16.55
N ASP A 22 13.68 -6.54 15.58
CA ASP A 22 12.82 -7.47 14.85
C ASP A 22 13.57 -8.26 13.74
N TYR A 23 14.90 -8.26 13.79
CA TYR A 23 15.76 -8.89 12.80
C TYR A 23 17.05 -9.49 13.38
N VAL A 24 17.61 -10.43 12.64
CA VAL A 24 18.88 -11.10 12.98
C VAL A 24 19.95 -10.73 11.96
N ILE A 25 21.11 -10.27 12.44
CA ILE A 25 22.30 -10.07 11.61
C ILE A 25 22.97 -11.43 11.39
N VAL A 26 23.18 -11.81 10.14
CA VAL A 26 23.78 -13.08 9.75
C VAL A 26 25.27 -12.86 9.46
N PRO A 27 26.18 -13.39 10.30
CA PRO A 27 27.61 -13.21 10.10
C PRO A 27 28.07 -13.81 8.77
N HIS A 28 29.02 -13.14 8.11
CA HIS A 28 29.66 -13.56 6.87
C HIS A 28 28.67 -13.85 5.73
N ASP A 29 27.50 -13.21 5.78
CA ASP A 29 26.39 -13.37 4.82
C ASP A 29 26.00 -14.84 4.55
N ASN A 30 26.12 -15.70 5.58
CA ASN A 30 25.92 -17.14 5.41
C ASN A 30 24.48 -17.47 4.97
N VAL A 31 24.32 -17.75 3.67
CA VAL A 31 23.02 -17.99 3.00
C VAL A 31 22.21 -19.12 3.64
N PHE A 32 22.86 -20.14 4.22
CA PHE A 32 22.17 -21.23 4.92
C PHE A 32 21.49 -20.78 6.22
N ARG A 33 21.99 -19.72 6.86
CA ARG A 33 21.42 -19.14 8.09
C ARG A 33 20.37 -18.07 7.82
N MET A 34 20.42 -17.41 6.65
CA MET A 34 19.40 -16.45 6.22
C MET A 34 18.00 -17.10 6.08
N GLY A 35 17.92 -18.41 5.82
CA GLY A 35 16.64 -19.11 5.67
C GLY A 35 15.90 -19.50 6.96
N MET A 36 16.47 -19.25 8.15
CA MET A 36 15.92 -19.73 9.44
C MET A 36 15.08 -18.70 10.21
N HIS A 37 15.12 -17.42 9.83
CA HIS A 37 14.39 -16.34 10.51
C HIS A 37 13.56 -15.53 9.50
N SER A 38 12.45 -14.94 9.95
CA SER A 38 11.53 -14.18 9.08
C SER A 38 12.08 -12.84 8.59
N SER A 39 13.10 -12.28 9.26
CA SER A 39 13.77 -11.04 8.89
C SER A 39 15.27 -11.15 9.19
N THR A 40 16.10 -11.29 8.14
CA THR A 40 17.57 -11.43 8.26
C THR A 40 18.28 -10.43 7.37
N ILE A 41 19.37 -9.85 7.88
CA ILE A 41 20.27 -8.99 7.11
C ILE A 41 21.68 -9.58 7.13
N GLY A 42 22.35 -9.58 5.98
CA GLY A 42 23.75 -9.96 5.91
C GLY A 42 24.64 -8.92 6.60
N GLU A 43 25.69 -9.36 7.27
CA GLU A 43 26.69 -8.51 7.91
C GLU A 43 27.28 -7.46 6.96
N SER A 44 27.59 -7.83 5.70
CA SER A 44 28.14 -6.86 4.73
C SER A 44 27.15 -5.75 4.39
N THR A 45 25.87 -6.13 4.27
CA THR A 45 24.76 -5.20 3.99
C THR A 45 24.55 -4.29 5.20
N PHE A 46 24.53 -4.86 6.40
CA PHE A 46 24.42 -4.10 7.65
C PHE A 46 25.54 -3.07 7.80
N GLU A 47 26.80 -3.47 7.57
CA GLU A 47 27.94 -2.55 7.62
C GLU A 47 27.87 -1.46 6.55
N GLN A 48 27.45 -1.80 5.32
CA GLN A 48 27.27 -0.83 4.24
C GLN A 48 26.26 0.24 4.62
N PHE A 49 25.09 -0.17 5.13
CA PHE A 49 24.06 0.77 5.58
C PHE A 49 24.48 1.53 6.84
N GLY A 50 25.30 0.94 7.72
CA GLY A 50 25.92 1.64 8.85
C GLY A 50 26.86 2.77 8.41
N ARG A 51 27.69 2.53 7.38
CA ARG A 51 28.53 3.58 6.77
C ARG A 51 27.68 4.69 6.13
N TYR A 52 26.67 4.30 5.37
CA TYR A 52 25.76 5.26 4.73
C TYR A 52 25.00 6.11 5.76
N LEU A 53 24.52 5.50 6.85
CA LEU A 53 23.90 6.21 7.97
C LEU A 53 24.86 7.22 8.61
N HIS A 54 26.13 6.85 8.80
CA HIS A 54 27.14 7.76 9.34
C HIS A 54 27.41 8.95 8.40
N GLU A 55 27.47 8.72 7.09
CA GLU A 55 27.62 9.77 6.09
C GLU A 55 26.42 10.74 6.11
N LEU A 56 25.19 10.21 6.22
CA LEU A 56 23.98 11.02 6.35
C LEU A 56 24.01 11.86 7.62
N CYS A 57 24.35 11.28 8.77
CA CYS A 57 24.46 12.03 10.02
C CYS A 57 25.51 13.15 9.93
N THR A 58 26.63 12.90 9.25
CA THR A 58 27.67 13.91 9.03
C THR A 58 27.17 15.02 8.11
N ARG A 59 26.50 14.67 7.01
CA ARG A 59 25.96 15.62 6.02
C ARG A 59 24.90 16.55 6.59
N TYR A 60 24.01 16.01 7.43
CA TYR A 60 22.88 16.74 8.01
C TYR A 60 23.13 17.17 9.47
N SER A 61 24.41 17.23 9.87
CA SER A 61 24.79 17.63 11.22
C SER A 61 24.37 19.08 11.50
N GLY A 62 23.50 19.26 12.50
CA GLY A 62 22.99 20.58 12.89
C GLY A 62 21.91 21.14 11.96
N THR A 63 21.47 20.39 10.95
CA THR A 63 20.36 20.76 10.07
C THR A 63 19.03 20.46 10.76
N LEU A 64 18.09 21.42 10.75
CA LEU A 64 16.74 21.19 11.26
C LEU A 64 15.97 20.25 10.32
N VAL A 65 14.99 19.52 10.85
CA VAL A 65 14.15 18.62 10.04
C VAL A 65 13.46 19.41 8.93
N GLU A 66 12.97 20.60 9.25
CA GLU A 66 12.24 21.46 8.32
C GLU A 66 13.10 21.99 7.17
N ASP A 67 14.41 22.10 7.37
CA ASP A 67 15.36 22.52 6.34
C ASP A 67 15.75 21.33 5.43
N ALA A 68 15.93 20.14 6.02
CA ALA A 68 16.33 18.95 5.28
C ALA A 68 15.15 18.32 4.51
N ILE A 69 13.96 18.37 5.08
CA ILE A 69 12.73 17.78 4.57
C ILE A 69 11.63 18.84 4.68
N PRO A 70 11.50 19.75 3.69
CA PRO A 70 10.53 20.82 3.74
C PRO A 70 9.09 20.32 3.81
N GLY A 71 8.30 20.93 4.69
CA GLY A 71 6.95 20.53 5.00
C GLY A 71 6.27 21.55 5.92
N THR A 72 5.06 21.24 6.35
CA THR A 72 4.20 22.14 7.10
C THR A 72 3.70 21.48 8.38
N VAL A 73 3.50 22.26 9.43
CA VAL A 73 2.89 21.78 10.67
C VAL A 73 1.38 21.91 10.54
N LEU A 74 0.67 20.80 10.63
CA LEU A 74 -0.78 20.77 10.71
C LEU A 74 -1.22 20.73 12.17
N THR A 75 -2.39 21.30 12.46
CA THR A 75 -3.01 21.26 13.79
C THR A 75 -4.36 20.57 13.68
N THR A 76 -4.57 19.58 14.54
CA THR A 76 -5.78 18.78 14.68
C THR A 76 -6.28 18.87 16.12
N ASP A 77 -7.46 18.31 16.39
CA ASP A 77 -7.99 18.22 17.76
C ASP A 77 -7.09 17.39 18.69
N GLU A 78 -6.26 16.52 18.13
CA GLU A 78 -5.35 15.61 18.85
C GLU A 78 -3.90 16.15 18.92
N GLY A 79 -3.67 17.40 18.49
CA GLY A 79 -2.39 18.07 18.56
C GLY A 79 -1.80 18.42 17.20
N LYS A 80 -0.47 18.46 17.12
CA LYS A 80 0.27 18.88 15.93
C LYS A 80 0.98 17.70 15.28
N CYS A 81 1.05 17.70 13.96
CA CYS A 81 1.85 16.74 13.19
C CYS A 81 2.54 17.44 12.01
N TYR A 82 3.54 16.78 11.43
CA TYR A 82 4.29 17.32 10.29
C TYR A 82 3.85 16.67 8.98
N CYS A 83 3.52 17.50 7.97
CA CYS A 83 3.04 17.06 6.67
C CYS A 83 3.97 17.58 5.56
N ILE A 84 4.51 16.64 4.79
CA ILE A 84 5.30 16.88 3.60
C ILE A 84 4.38 16.66 2.41
N GLN A 85 4.38 17.61 1.47
CA GLN A 85 3.54 17.54 0.28
C GLN A 85 4.40 17.64 -0.97
N SER A 86 4.13 16.77 -1.92
CA SER A 86 4.72 16.82 -3.26
C SER A 86 3.68 16.45 -4.31
N THR A 87 3.97 16.78 -5.57
CA THR A 87 3.14 16.40 -6.70
C THR A 87 4.01 15.70 -7.73
N GLU A 88 3.62 14.49 -8.10
CA GLU A 88 4.23 13.74 -9.20
C GLU A 88 3.36 13.88 -10.46
N PRO A 89 3.93 14.13 -11.65
CA PRO A 89 3.18 14.29 -12.90
C PRO A 89 2.72 12.93 -13.46
N ILE A 90 1.93 12.21 -12.66
CA ILE A 90 1.44 10.85 -12.94
C ILE A 90 -0.08 10.87 -12.84
N HIS A 91 -0.75 10.35 -13.86
CA HIS A 91 -2.21 10.31 -13.91
C HIS A 91 -2.73 8.87 -13.96
N LEU A 92 -3.90 8.68 -13.35
CA LEU A 92 -4.70 7.47 -13.53
C LEU A 92 -5.64 7.63 -14.72
N THR A 93 -5.86 6.54 -15.45
CA THR A 93 -6.91 6.48 -16.48
C THR A 93 -8.27 6.17 -15.86
N GLY A 94 -9.32 6.84 -16.35
CA GLY A 94 -10.71 6.60 -15.97
C GLY A 94 -11.51 7.87 -15.62
N PRO A 95 -12.78 7.73 -15.20
CA PRO A 95 -13.52 6.47 -15.17
C PRO A 95 -13.86 6.00 -16.59
N LEU A 96 -13.79 4.69 -16.82
CA LEU A 96 -14.22 4.05 -18.07
C LEU A 96 -15.58 3.37 -17.88
N PRO A 97 -16.41 3.26 -18.93
CA PRO A 97 -17.66 2.53 -18.85
C PRO A 97 -17.43 1.04 -18.49
N PRO A 98 -18.40 0.36 -17.87
CA PRO A 98 -18.27 -1.06 -17.53
C PRO A 98 -17.89 -1.90 -18.74
N ASP A 99 -16.80 -2.66 -18.60
CA ASP A 99 -16.24 -3.42 -19.73
C ASP A 99 -17.16 -4.59 -20.13
N PRO A 100 -17.46 -4.77 -21.44
CA PRO A 100 -18.28 -5.88 -21.93
C PRO A 100 -17.78 -7.27 -21.50
N LEU A 101 -16.47 -7.44 -21.27
CA LEU A 101 -15.88 -8.71 -20.80
C LEU A 101 -16.51 -9.19 -19.49
N LEU A 102 -16.93 -8.28 -18.61
CA LEU A 102 -17.61 -8.63 -17.36
C LEU A 102 -18.92 -9.39 -17.62
N LYS A 103 -19.68 -8.98 -18.64
CA LYS A 103 -20.93 -9.64 -19.03
C LYS A 103 -20.70 -10.95 -19.79
N GLN A 104 -19.50 -11.21 -20.30
CA GLN A 104 -19.14 -12.47 -20.98
C GLN A 104 -18.66 -13.56 -20.01
N GLU A 105 -18.27 -13.18 -18.79
CA GLU A 105 -17.72 -14.10 -17.79
C GLU A 105 -18.82 -14.82 -16.99
N MET A 106 -19.42 -15.86 -17.59
CA MET A 106 -20.50 -16.63 -16.98
C MET A 106 -20.14 -17.30 -15.64
N ARG A 107 -18.86 -17.50 -15.33
CA ARG A 107 -18.43 -18.08 -14.04
C ARG A 107 -18.74 -17.17 -12.83
N LEU A 108 -19.05 -15.89 -13.08
CA LEU A 108 -19.58 -14.99 -12.06
C LEU A 108 -20.93 -15.48 -11.51
N VAL A 109 -21.73 -16.19 -12.32
CA VAL A 109 -23.02 -16.74 -11.90
C VAL A 109 -22.82 -17.99 -11.04
N ARG A 110 -23.38 -17.98 -9.82
CA ARG A 110 -23.26 -19.11 -8.88
C ARG A 110 -23.81 -20.40 -9.48
N GLY A 111 -23.01 -21.46 -9.45
CA GLY A 111 -23.33 -22.77 -10.02
C GLY A 111 -22.76 -22.99 -11.42
N ILE A 112 -22.21 -21.96 -12.07
CA ILE A 112 -21.49 -22.09 -13.33
C ILE A 112 -19.99 -22.17 -13.03
N GLY A 113 -19.42 -23.36 -13.18
CA GLY A 113 -17.96 -23.57 -13.17
C GLY A 113 -17.39 -23.57 -14.60
N PRO A 114 -16.06 -23.80 -14.76
CA PRO A 114 -15.41 -23.80 -16.07
C PRO A 114 -16.06 -24.76 -17.08
N LYS A 115 -16.36 -26.00 -16.66
CA LYS A 115 -17.01 -27.01 -17.53
C LYS A 115 -18.40 -26.57 -17.96
N THR A 116 -19.22 -26.11 -17.01
CA THR A 116 -20.58 -25.63 -17.29
C THR A 116 -20.57 -24.43 -18.24
N ALA A 117 -19.63 -23.50 -18.08
CA ALA A 117 -19.49 -22.34 -18.96
C ALA A 117 -19.22 -22.77 -20.41
N VAL A 118 -18.34 -23.74 -20.63
CA VAL A 118 -18.06 -24.30 -21.96
C VAL A 118 -19.33 -24.93 -22.56
N THR A 119 -20.01 -25.80 -21.80
CA THR A 119 -21.26 -26.44 -22.26
C THR A 119 -22.36 -25.42 -22.60
N MET A 120 -22.43 -24.29 -21.87
CA MET A 120 -23.38 -23.21 -22.18
C MET A 120 -23.03 -22.52 -23.50
N ARG A 121 -21.74 -22.24 -23.75
CA ARG A 121 -21.28 -21.64 -25.01
C ARG A 121 -21.55 -22.54 -26.21
N GLU A 122 -21.33 -23.84 -26.08
CA GLU A 122 -21.66 -24.83 -27.13
C GLU A 122 -23.15 -24.88 -27.45
N ARG A 123 -24.01 -24.55 -26.47
CA ARG A 123 -25.47 -24.48 -26.62
C ARG A 123 -25.96 -23.08 -27.06
N GLY A 124 -25.06 -22.17 -27.43
CA GLY A 124 -25.39 -20.84 -27.93
C GLY A 124 -25.54 -19.75 -26.86
N CYS A 125 -25.37 -20.07 -25.57
CA CYS A 125 -25.39 -19.10 -24.49
C CYS A 125 -23.97 -18.55 -24.27
N GLN A 126 -23.70 -17.35 -24.78
CA GLN A 126 -22.34 -16.78 -24.80
C GLN A 126 -22.07 -15.88 -23.58
N THR A 127 -23.11 -15.25 -23.05
CA THR A 127 -23.01 -14.18 -22.06
C THR A 127 -23.94 -14.37 -20.87
N ILE A 128 -23.73 -13.59 -19.81
CA ILE A 128 -24.61 -13.57 -18.63
C ILE A 128 -26.03 -13.10 -18.99
N PRO A 129 -26.25 -12.07 -19.84
CA PRO A 129 -27.58 -11.73 -20.34
C PRO A 129 -28.33 -12.90 -21.00
N ASP A 130 -27.65 -13.76 -21.76
CA ASP A 130 -28.29 -14.92 -22.40
C ASP A 130 -28.87 -15.90 -21.36
N LEU A 131 -28.25 -15.98 -20.18
CA LEU A 131 -28.72 -16.83 -19.07
C LEU A 131 -30.06 -16.38 -18.48
N ARG A 132 -30.55 -15.17 -18.79
CA ARG A 132 -31.91 -14.72 -18.41
C ARG A 132 -32.99 -15.57 -19.07
N HIS A 133 -32.67 -16.25 -20.17
CA HIS A 133 -33.59 -17.18 -20.84
C HIS A 133 -33.40 -18.64 -20.38
N HIS A 134 -32.44 -18.91 -19.49
CA HIS A 134 -32.16 -20.25 -19.00
C HIS A 134 -32.90 -20.53 -17.68
N ARG A 135 -33.83 -21.51 -17.69
CA ARG A 135 -34.70 -21.86 -16.53
C ARG A 135 -33.97 -22.02 -15.20
N MET A 136 -32.75 -22.55 -15.21
CA MET A 136 -31.98 -22.79 -13.98
C MET A 136 -31.26 -21.53 -13.44
N TYR A 137 -30.89 -20.59 -14.31
CA TYR A 137 -29.94 -19.52 -13.98
C TYR A 137 -30.53 -18.12 -14.01
N ILE A 138 -31.75 -17.93 -14.52
CA ILE A 138 -32.42 -16.62 -14.66
C ILE A 138 -32.23 -15.68 -13.45
N ASN A 139 -32.69 -16.08 -12.27
CA ASN A 139 -32.61 -15.23 -11.06
C ASN A 139 -31.17 -14.92 -10.65
N ARG A 140 -30.22 -15.84 -10.91
CA ARG A 140 -28.81 -15.64 -10.57
C ARG A 140 -28.11 -14.73 -11.58
N ALA A 141 -28.48 -14.84 -12.84
CA ALA A 141 -27.98 -13.96 -13.90
C ALA A 141 -28.48 -12.53 -13.68
N ASP A 142 -29.78 -12.36 -13.36
CA ASP A 142 -30.37 -11.06 -13.01
C ASP A 142 -29.64 -10.40 -11.85
N HIS A 143 -29.40 -11.16 -10.77
CA HIS A 143 -28.65 -10.65 -9.62
C HIS A 143 -27.23 -10.21 -10.00
N VAL A 144 -26.50 -11.02 -10.78
CA VAL A 144 -25.14 -10.66 -11.22
C VAL A 144 -25.15 -9.40 -12.08
N LEU A 145 -26.07 -9.28 -13.03
CA LEU A 145 -26.18 -8.09 -13.88
C LEU A 145 -26.47 -6.82 -13.06
N SER A 146 -27.39 -6.92 -12.10
CA SER A 146 -27.68 -5.82 -11.17
C SER A 146 -26.45 -5.41 -10.36
N VAL A 147 -25.64 -6.36 -9.89
CA VAL A 147 -24.38 -6.07 -9.17
C VAL A 147 -23.36 -5.40 -10.10
N LEU A 148 -23.22 -5.86 -11.35
CA LEU A 148 -22.32 -5.23 -12.32
C LEU A 148 -22.75 -3.80 -12.67
N GLU A 149 -24.06 -3.53 -12.70
CA GLU A 149 -24.63 -2.20 -12.96
C GLU A 149 -24.55 -1.26 -11.75
N SER A 150 -24.43 -1.80 -10.53
CA SER A 150 -24.28 -1.00 -9.30
C SER A 150 -22.94 -0.26 -9.19
N GLY A 151 -21.95 -0.63 -10.00
CA GLY A 151 -20.66 0.04 -10.08
C GLY A 151 -19.45 -0.88 -9.83
N PRO A 152 -18.24 -0.30 -9.91
CA PRO A 152 -16.99 -1.06 -9.89
C PRO A 152 -16.71 -1.78 -8.55
N ALA A 153 -17.21 -1.24 -7.43
CA ALA A 153 -17.07 -1.88 -6.11
C ALA A 153 -17.81 -3.23 -6.05
N GLY A 154 -19.07 -3.26 -6.48
CA GLY A 154 -19.88 -4.48 -6.55
C GLY A 154 -19.29 -5.50 -7.51
N ALA A 155 -18.87 -5.05 -8.70
CA ALA A 155 -18.19 -5.88 -9.69
C ALA A 155 -16.90 -6.50 -9.12
N GLY A 156 -16.04 -5.70 -8.48
CA GLY A 156 -14.80 -6.15 -7.86
C GLY A 156 -15.04 -7.18 -6.74
N TYR A 157 -16.05 -6.96 -5.89
CA TYR A 157 -16.44 -7.93 -4.86
C TYR A 157 -16.90 -9.26 -5.46
N LEU A 158 -17.74 -9.22 -6.50
CA LEU A 158 -18.23 -10.42 -7.17
C LEU A 158 -17.08 -11.20 -7.83
N ILE A 159 -16.19 -10.51 -8.55
CA ILE A 159 -15.03 -11.13 -9.19
C ILE A 159 -14.13 -11.80 -8.15
N ARG A 160 -13.82 -11.10 -7.05
CA ARG A 160 -12.98 -11.64 -5.97
C ARG A 160 -13.57 -12.93 -5.40
N THR A 161 -14.86 -12.94 -5.11
CA THR A 161 -15.54 -14.07 -4.45
C THR A 161 -15.78 -15.25 -5.39
N ARG A 162 -15.91 -15.01 -6.70
CA ARG A 162 -16.24 -16.04 -7.69
C ARG A 162 -15.02 -16.59 -8.45
N LEU A 163 -14.05 -15.72 -8.77
CA LEU A 163 -12.91 -16.03 -9.63
C LEU A 163 -11.56 -15.95 -8.90
N GLY A 164 -11.54 -15.33 -7.72
CA GLY A 164 -10.35 -15.19 -6.87
C GLY A 164 -9.83 -13.75 -6.78
N PRO A 165 -9.01 -13.46 -5.76
CA PRO A 165 -8.65 -12.09 -5.38
C PRO A 165 -7.74 -11.35 -6.36
N SER A 166 -7.00 -12.06 -7.21
CA SER A 166 -6.13 -11.47 -8.23
C SER A 166 -6.59 -11.77 -9.66
N HIS A 167 -7.86 -12.10 -9.87
CA HIS A 167 -8.37 -12.35 -11.22
C HIS A 167 -8.28 -11.07 -12.08
N PRO A 168 -7.77 -11.10 -13.33
CA PRO A 168 -7.49 -9.88 -14.10
C PRO A 168 -8.71 -8.99 -14.34
N LEU A 169 -9.91 -9.58 -14.44
CA LEU A 169 -11.16 -8.81 -14.49
C LEU A 169 -11.35 -7.84 -13.31
N GLY A 170 -10.73 -8.09 -12.15
CA GLY A 170 -10.76 -7.15 -11.02
C GLY A 170 -10.02 -5.85 -11.33
N LEU A 171 -8.91 -5.91 -12.08
CA LEU A 171 -8.20 -4.73 -12.56
C LEU A 171 -9.03 -3.99 -13.62
N ILE A 172 -9.65 -4.71 -14.56
CA ILE A 172 -10.53 -4.13 -15.58
C ILE A 172 -11.74 -3.45 -14.92
N ALA A 173 -12.41 -4.11 -13.95
CA ALA A 173 -13.51 -3.53 -13.20
C ALA A 173 -13.07 -2.26 -12.44
N SER A 174 -11.83 -2.20 -11.96
CA SER A 174 -11.33 -1.03 -11.24
C SER A 174 -11.24 0.25 -12.11
N GLU A 175 -11.22 0.12 -13.43
CA GLU A 175 -11.19 1.27 -14.33
C GLU A 175 -12.50 2.07 -14.32
N GLY A 176 -13.58 1.51 -13.77
CA GLY A 176 -14.86 2.21 -13.60
C GLY A 176 -14.92 3.12 -12.38
N PHE A 177 -13.92 3.13 -11.50
CA PHE A 177 -13.83 4.09 -10.40
C PHE A 177 -13.38 5.46 -10.94
N ASP A 178 -13.90 6.54 -10.34
CA ASP A 178 -13.37 7.89 -10.55
C ASP A 178 -11.92 7.96 -10.04
N PRO A 179 -10.93 8.37 -10.87
CA PRO A 179 -9.55 8.59 -10.45
C PRO A 179 -9.40 9.40 -9.16
N ALA A 180 -10.21 10.46 -8.98
CA ALA A 180 -10.13 11.33 -7.79
C ALA A 180 -10.52 10.59 -6.49
N GLY A 181 -11.23 9.48 -6.59
CA GLY A 181 -11.62 8.64 -5.46
C GLY A 181 -10.57 7.61 -5.04
N PHE A 182 -9.46 7.46 -5.76
CA PHE A 182 -8.40 6.54 -5.37
C PHE A 182 -7.54 7.11 -4.23
N ARG A 183 -7.11 6.25 -3.32
CA ARG A 183 -6.03 6.54 -2.36
C ARG A 183 -4.96 5.47 -2.44
N PHE A 184 -3.74 5.91 -2.69
CA PHE A 184 -2.55 5.06 -2.70
C PHE A 184 -1.91 5.15 -1.33
N ILE A 185 -1.69 4.03 -0.66
CA ILE A 185 -1.19 4.02 0.72
C ILE A 185 0.06 3.16 0.86
N ASP A 186 0.98 3.63 1.69
CA ASP A 186 2.20 2.96 2.12
C ASP A 186 2.60 3.52 3.49
N LEU A 187 3.04 2.66 4.40
CA LEU A 187 3.35 3.03 5.79
C LEU A 187 4.75 2.58 6.18
N GLU A 188 5.46 3.43 6.92
CA GLU A 188 6.68 3.02 7.63
C GLU A 188 6.38 2.93 9.13
N THR A 189 6.79 1.84 9.76
CA THR A 189 6.47 1.54 11.17
C THR A 189 7.73 1.42 12.01
N LEU A 190 7.61 1.60 13.33
CA LEU A 190 8.70 1.34 14.29
C LEU A 190 8.96 -0.15 14.57
N GLY A 191 8.47 -1.04 13.70
CA GLY A 191 8.62 -2.49 13.77
C GLY A 191 7.28 -3.21 13.76
N ILE A 192 7.25 -4.44 14.25
CA ILE A 192 6.09 -5.32 14.06
C ILE A 192 5.05 -5.14 15.19
N PHE A 193 3.77 -5.06 14.82
CA PHE A 193 2.53 -5.06 15.63
C PHE A 193 2.50 -4.12 16.86
N GLY A 194 1.48 -3.25 16.91
CA GLY A 194 1.19 -2.39 18.07
C GLY A 194 2.17 -1.24 18.31
N ARG A 195 3.19 -1.05 17.46
CA ARG A 195 4.14 0.08 17.52
C ARG A 195 3.58 1.30 16.77
N PRO A 196 4.11 2.52 17.03
CA PRO A 196 3.71 3.68 16.25
C PRO A 196 4.02 3.54 14.76
N VAL A 197 3.14 4.07 13.91
CA VAL A 197 3.47 4.37 12.50
C VAL A 197 4.24 5.67 12.48
N ILE A 198 5.42 5.70 11.86
CA ILE A 198 6.31 6.88 11.87
C ILE A 198 6.20 7.73 10.62
N LEU A 199 5.74 7.14 9.53
CA LEU A 199 5.49 7.85 8.28
C LEU A 199 4.27 7.24 7.62
N PHE A 200 3.28 8.07 7.35
CA PHE A 200 2.12 7.70 6.55
C PHE A 200 2.23 8.34 5.17
N GLY A 201 2.32 7.53 4.12
CA GLY A 201 2.24 7.99 2.74
C GLY A 201 0.84 7.81 2.19
N VAL A 202 0.25 8.89 1.66
CA VAL A 202 -1.03 8.86 0.95
C VAL A 202 -0.94 9.61 -0.37
N GLY A 203 -1.10 8.91 -1.48
CA GLY A 203 -1.25 9.48 -2.81
C GLY A 203 -2.72 9.73 -3.16
N CYS A 204 -3.04 10.97 -3.49
CA CYS A 204 -4.36 11.46 -3.90
C CYS A 204 -4.28 11.95 -5.34
N PRO A 205 -4.88 11.24 -6.31
CA PRO A 205 -4.93 11.72 -7.69
C PRO A 205 -5.76 13.00 -7.80
N ASP A 206 -5.26 13.93 -8.59
CA ASP A 206 -5.93 15.19 -8.91
C ASP A 206 -5.70 15.57 -10.40
N PRO A 207 -6.26 16.68 -10.87
CA PRO A 207 -6.07 17.11 -12.26
C PRO A 207 -4.62 17.41 -12.66
N ASP A 208 -3.77 17.82 -11.71
CA ASP A 208 -2.37 18.22 -11.96
C ASP A 208 -1.38 17.03 -11.85
N GLY A 209 -1.83 15.90 -11.29
CA GLY A 209 -1.04 14.67 -11.15
C GLY A 209 -1.44 13.85 -9.93
N LEU A 210 -0.44 13.32 -9.24
CA LEU A 210 -0.60 12.63 -7.97
C LEU A 210 -0.07 13.53 -6.86
N LYS A 211 -0.97 14.08 -6.03
CA LYS A 211 -0.59 14.75 -4.79
C LYS A 211 -0.24 13.72 -3.73
N ILE A 212 1.00 13.73 -3.27
CA ILE A 212 1.48 12.84 -2.22
C ILE A 212 1.52 13.63 -0.92
N HIS A 213 0.86 13.08 0.11
CA HIS A 213 0.86 13.57 1.47
C HIS A 213 1.63 12.58 2.34
N GLN A 214 2.70 13.05 2.96
CA GLN A 214 3.56 12.27 3.83
C GLN A 214 3.54 12.85 5.24
N ILE A 215 2.89 12.15 6.16
CA ILE A 215 2.73 12.61 7.54
C ILE A 215 3.81 11.94 8.37
N LEU A 216 4.87 12.69 8.67
CA LEU A 216 6.06 12.26 9.38
C LEU A 216 5.93 12.60 10.86
N LEU A 217 6.13 11.62 11.74
CA LEU A 217 6.20 11.86 13.17
C LEU A 217 7.60 12.37 13.53
N ARG A 218 7.72 13.59 14.04
CA ARG A 218 8.97 14.11 14.62
C ARG A 218 9.16 13.65 16.06
N ASP A 219 8.05 13.34 16.73
CA ASP A 219 8.01 12.63 17.98
C ASP A 219 6.84 11.64 17.96
N ILE A 220 6.94 10.55 18.70
CA ILE A 220 5.92 9.49 18.76
C ILE A 220 4.57 10.05 19.25
N SER A 221 4.57 11.10 20.06
CA SER A 221 3.34 11.76 20.51
C SER A 221 2.55 12.46 19.40
N GLU A 222 3.11 12.64 18.20
CA GLU A 222 2.39 13.19 17.05
C GLU A 222 1.47 12.17 16.35
N GLU A 223 1.53 10.88 16.69
CA GLU A 223 0.74 9.81 16.03
C GLU A 223 -0.79 10.05 16.05
N PRO A 224 -1.42 10.45 17.17
CA PRO A 224 -2.86 10.73 17.19
C PRO A 224 -3.27 11.83 16.20
N ALA A 225 -2.51 12.93 16.16
CA ALA A 225 -2.73 14.02 15.22
C ALA A 225 -2.51 13.56 13.76
N ALA A 226 -1.50 12.72 13.52
CA ALA A 226 -1.28 12.12 12.21
C ALA A 226 -2.45 11.25 11.75
N LEU A 227 -2.99 10.41 12.64
CA LEU A 227 -4.15 9.57 12.35
C LEU A 227 -5.40 10.39 12.01
N CYS A 228 -5.62 11.54 12.67
CA CYS A 228 -6.69 12.48 12.27
C CYS A 228 -6.53 12.93 10.82
N VAL A 229 -5.34 13.39 10.43
CA VAL A 229 -5.06 13.82 9.05
C VAL A 229 -5.26 12.67 8.05
N ILE A 230 -4.87 11.44 8.40
CA ILE A 230 -5.08 10.28 7.53
C ILE A 230 -6.56 9.97 7.36
N ARG A 231 -7.37 10.08 8.41
CA ARG A 231 -8.82 9.92 8.32
C ARG A 231 -9.43 10.95 7.38
N ASP A 232 -9.02 12.22 7.50
CA ASP A 232 -9.49 13.30 6.62
C ASP A 232 -9.09 13.05 5.15
N LEU A 233 -7.86 12.59 4.92
CA LEU A 233 -7.40 12.22 3.56
C LEU A 233 -8.18 11.05 2.98
N LEU A 234 -8.69 10.14 3.80
CA LEU A 234 -9.50 9.00 3.36
C LEU A 234 -10.97 9.37 3.11
N GLU A 235 -11.42 10.57 3.50
CA GLU A 235 -12.77 11.03 3.20
C GLU A 235 -13.00 11.11 1.68
N GLY A 236 -14.19 10.65 1.26
CA GLY A 236 -14.57 10.59 -0.15
C GLY A 236 -13.83 9.54 -0.99
N ALA A 237 -12.95 8.72 -0.39
CA ALA A 237 -12.29 7.64 -1.11
C ALA A 237 -13.31 6.58 -1.56
N SER A 238 -13.12 6.06 -2.78
CA SER A 238 -13.92 4.98 -3.37
C SER A 238 -13.13 3.68 -3.56
N ALA A 239 -11.79 3.76 -3.56
CA ALA A 239 -10.91 2.60 -3.64
C ALA A 239 -9.55 2.88 -2.97
N LEU A 240 -9.01 1.85 -2.31
CA LEU A 240 -7.64 1.83 -1.78
C LEU A 240 -6.73 1.04 -2.71
N VAL A 241 -5.49 1.50 -2.84
CA VAL A 241 -4.42 0.80 -3.56
C VAL A 241 -3.19 0.75 -2.68
N SER A 242 -2.60 -0.42 -2.55
CA SER A 242 -1.33 -0.60 -1.83
C SER A 242 -0.53 -1.75 -2.43
N TYR A 243 0.70 -1.94 -1.95
CA TYR A 243 1.50 -3.12 -2.26
C TYR A 243 1.62 -3.98 -1.01
N ASN A 244 0.93 -5.14 -0.97
CA ASN A 244 0.84 -6.00 0.22
C ASN A 244 0.08 -5.38 1.42
N GLY A 245 -0.32 -4.11 1.38
CA GLY A 245 -0.95 -3.45 2.52
C GLY A 245 -2.32 -4.00 2.93
N ARG A 246 -3.00 -4.84 2.14
CA ARG A 246 -4.28 -5.44 2.58
C ARG A 246 -4.12 -6.38 3.77
N SER A 247 -2.97 -7.04 3.86
CA SER A 247 -2.67 -7.97 4.95
C SER A 247 -1.78 -7.37 6.03
N PHE A 248 -1.23 -6.18 5.79
CA PHE A 248 -0.23 -5.55 6.65
C PHE A 248 -0.68 -4.12 7.01
N ASP A 249 -0.45 -3.15 6.14
CA ASP A 249 -0.64 -1.71 6.42
C ASP A 249 -2.06 -1.37 6.86
N TRP A 250 -3.08 -1.88 6.16
CA TRP A 250 -4.47 -1.52 6.42
C TRP A 250 -5.00 -2.07 7.76
N PRO A 251 -4.85 -3.38 8.07
CA PRO A 251 -5.14 -3.89 9.41
C PRO A 251 -4.35 -3.16 10.51
N TYR A 252 -3.08 -2.83 10.26
CA TYR A 252 -2.25 -2.11 11.20
C TYR A 252 -2.81 -0.71 11.50
N LEU A 253 -3.16 0.04 10.46
CA LEU A 253 -3.76 1.36 10.59
C LEU A 253 -5.08 1.31 11.36
N GLN A 254 -5.93 0.31 11.10
CA GLN A 254 -7.16 0.08 11.87
C GLN A 254 -6.87 -0.21 13.35
N GLU A 255 -5.86 -1.02 13.66
CA GLU A 255 -5.43 -1.30 15.04
C GLU A 255 -4.96 -0.03 15.75
N ARG A 256 -4.18 0.83 15.07
CA ARG A 256 -3.73 2.11 15.62
C ARG A 256 -4.89 3.08 15.87
N CYS A 257 -5.84 3.17 14.94
CA CYS A 257 -7.06 3.95 15.18
C CYS A 257 -7.83 3.44 16.41
N ALA A 258 -8.00 2.12 16.54
CA ALA A 258 -8.67 1.51 17.69
C ALA A 258 -7.90 1.74 19.00
N TYR A 259 -6.56 1.69 18.98
CA TYR A 259 -5.72 1.95 20.14
C TYR A 259 -5.95 3.35 20.75
N TYR A 260 -6.14 4.36 19.89
CA TYR A 260 -6.44 5.73 20.32
C TYR A 260 -7.94 6.02 20.50
N GLY A 261 -8.80 5.03 20.28
CA GLY A 261 -10.26 5.17 20.45
C GLY A 261 -10.96 5.92 19.30
N PHE A 262 -10.33 6.03 18.13
CA PHE A 262 -10.98 6.61 16.95
C PHE A 262 -11.98 5.62 16.33
N ASP A 263 -12.97 6.17 15.61
CA ASP A 263 -13.90 5.36 14.84
C ASP A 263 -13.17 4.50 13.79
N PRO A 264 -13.69 3.29 13.50
CA PRO A 264 -13.14 2.44 12.45
C PRO A 264 -13.05 3.15 11.11
N LEU A 265 -11.95 2.88 10.39
CA LEU A 265 -11.76 3.35 9.02
C LEU A 265 -12.79 2.73 8.06
N PRO A 266 -13.18 3.43 6.98
CA PRO A 266 -14.19 2.96 6.05
C PRO A 266 -13.79 1.64 5.37
N GLU A 267 -14.75 0.73 5.21
CA GLU A 267 -14.53 -0.48 4.40
C GLU A 267 -14.54 -0.12 2.92
N LEU A 268 -13.34 -0.01 2.34
CA LEU A 268 -13.14 0.35 0.94
C LEU A 268 -12.74 -0.87 0.09
N PRO A 269 -13.15 -0.93 -1.19
CA PRO A 269 -12.54 -1.82 -2.17
C PRO A 269 -11.02 -1.65 -2.18
N HIS A 270 -10.29 -2.71 -1.83
CA HIS A 270 -8.83 -2.66 -1.71
C HIS A 270 -8.15 -3.47 -2.82
N ILE A 271 -7.44 -2.76 -3.69
CA ILE A 271 -6.66 -3.30 -4.79
C ILE A 271 -5.21 -3.47 -4.33
N ASP A 272 -4.87 -4.67 -3.87
CA ASP A 272 -3.51 -5.00 -3.45
C ASP A 272 -2.69 -5.50 -4.66
N LEU A 273 -1.73 -4.69 -5.08
CA LEU A 273 -0.97 -4.90 -6.32
C LEU A 273 -0.03 -6.09 -6.24
N LEU A 274 0.42 -6.51 -5.05
CA LEU A 274 1.33 -7.65 -4.90
C LEU A 274 0.72 -8.94 -5.47
N HIS A 275 -0.56 -9.18 -5.21
CA HIS A 275 -1.23 -10.39 -5.66
C HIS A 275 -1.40 -10.43 -7.18
N TYR A 276 -1.63 -9.28 -7.81
CA TYR A 276 -1.67 -9.16 -9.26
C TYR A 276 -0.28 -9.28 -9.87
N SER A 277 0.75 -8.64 -9.30
CA SER A 277 2.14 -8.79 -9.73
C SER A 277 2.59 -10.25 -9.68
N ARG A 278 2.32 -10.96 -8.59
CA ARG A 278 2.62 -12.40 -8.47
C ARG A 278 1.88 -13.22 -9.51
N ARG A 279 0.63 -12.88 -9.84
CA ARG A 279 -0.11 -13.59 -10.88
C ARG A 279 0.58 -13.50 -12.24
N PHE A 280 1.05 -12.31 -12.63
CA PHE A 280 1.65 -12.11 -13.95
C PHE A 280 3.14 -12.45 -14.01
N TRP A 281 3.88 -12.33 -12.91
CA TRP A 281 5.34 -12.31 -12.94
C TRP A 281 6.04 -13.25 -11.96
N LYS A 282 5.31 -14.02 -11.14
CA LYS A 282 5.94 -15.04 -10.29
C LYS A 282 6.68 -16.06 -11.17
N GLY A 283 7.97 -16.23 -10.92
CA GLY A 283 8.85 -17.12 -11.70
C GLY A 283 9.45 -16.48 -12.96
N ILE A 284 9.10 -15.22 -13.28
CA ILE A 284 9.73 -14.45 -14.37
C ILE A 284 10.88 -13.58 -13.83
N ILE A 285 10.73 -13.06 -12.62
CA ILE A 285 11.72 -12.25 -11.90
C ILE A 285 12.12 -12.93 -10.58
N PRO A 286 13.27 -12.54 -9.95
CA PRO A 286 13.78 -13.20 -8.75
C PRO A 286 12.79 -13.20 -7.58
N ASP A 287 12.13 -12.07 -7.35
CA ASP A 287 11.04 -11.92 -6.40
C ASP A 287 10.05 -10.87 -6.89
N CYS A 288 8.85 -10.86 -6.32
CA CYS A 288 7.86 -9.79 -6.54
C CYS A 288 7.88 -8.83 -5.34
N LYS A 289 9.05 -8.29 -4.99
CA LYS A 289 9.12 -7.08 -4.16
C LYS A 289 8.92 -5.85 -5.05
N LEU A 290 8.44 -4.75 -4.49
CA LEU A 290 8.17 -3.53 -5.25
C LEU A 290 9.44 -3.02 -5.96
N SER A 291 10.59 -2.98 -5.28
CA SER A 291 11.88 -2.61 -5.89
C SER A 291 12.30 -3.52 -7.06
N SER A 292 11.96 -4.81 -7.02
CA SER A 292 12.17 -5.71 -8.15
C SER A 292 11.23 -5.40 -9.32
N ILE A 293 9.96 -5.07 -9.04
CA ILE A 293 9.00 -4.66 -10.07
C ILE A 293 9.43 -3.36 -10.74
N GLU A 294 9.84 -2.36 -9.95
CA GLU A 294 10.34 -1.08 -10.42
C GLU A 294 11.49 -1.24 -11.41
N ARG A 295 12.51 -2.02 -11.03
CA ARG A 295 13.69 -2.26 -11.87
C ARG A 295 13.34 -2.94 -13.19
N HIS A 296 12.51 -3.98 -13.15
CA HIS A 296 12.28 -4.84 -14.33
C HIS A 296 11.19 -4.33 -15.26
N PHE A 297 10.17 -3.63 -14.73
CA PHE A 297 8.97 -3.28 -15.50
C PHE A 297 8.64 -1.79 -15.53
N LEU A 298 9.05 -1.02 -14.53
CA LEU A 298 8.83 0.43 -14.52
C LEU A 298 10.06 1.23 -14.95
N HIS A 299 11.22 0.56 -15.05
CA HIS A 299 12.52 1.17 -15.35
C HIS A 299 12.90 2.30 -14.39
N ILE A 300 12.46 2.16 -13.13
CA ILE A 300 12.76 3.08 -12.04
C ILE A 300 13.99 2.54 -11.31
N GLY A 301 15.02 3.38 -11.19
CA GLY A 301 16.23 3.08 -10.45
C GLY A 301 16.17 3.67 -9.03
N ARG A 302 16.42 2.85 -8.02
CA ARG A 302 16.68 3.30 -6.65
C ARG A 302 18.18 3.55 -6.49
N GLU A 303 18.59 4.77 -6.13
CA GLU A 303 20.01 5.08 -5.87
C GLU A 303 20.54 4.29 -4.66
N VAL A 304 19.78 4.29 -3.55
CA VAL A 304 20.04 3.49 -2.36
C VAL A 304 18.69 2.99 -1.83
N ASP A 305 18.51 1.67 -1.80
CA ASP A 305 17.27 1.03 -1.35
C ASP A 305 17.45 0.55 0.10
N ILE A 306 16.92 1.31 1.07
CA ILE A 306 17.06 0.96 2.49
C ILE A 306 16.22 -0.29 2.77
N PRO A 307 16.81 -1.36 3.34
CA PRO A 307 16.03 -2.49 3.81
C PRO A 307 15.02 -2.00 4.85
N GLY A 308 13.72 -2.22 4.62
CA GLY A 308 12.65 -1.76 5.53
C GLY A 308 12.84 -2.18 7.00
N MET A 309 13.53 -3.30 7.24
CA MET A 309 13.92 -3.75 8.59
C MET A 309 14.87 -2.79 9.35
N LEU A 310 15.61 -1.94 8.65
CA LEU A 310 16.51 -0.93 9.25
C LEU A 310 15.81 0.39 9.56
N VAL A 311 14.64 0.64 8.95
CA VAL A 311 13.88 1.88 9.12
C VAL A 311 13.58 2.19 10.59
N PRO A 312 13.15 1.23 11.44
CA PRO A 312 12.95 1.48 12.87
C PRO A 312 14.21 1.98 13.59
N GLU A 313 15.36 1.35 13.33
CA GLU A 313 16.62 1.70 13.98
C GLU A 313 17.09 3.10 13.57
N TRP A 314 16.92 3.44 12.30
CA TRP A 314 17.28 4.75 11.76
C TRP A 314 16.41 5.86 12.35
N TYR A 315 15.11 5.61 12.49
CA TYR A 315 14.19 6.53 13.14
C TYR A 315 14.52 6.73 14.63
N ILE A 316 14.84 5.65 15.35
CA ILE A 316 15.27 5.74 16.76
C ILE A 316 16.53 6.58 16.90
N ARG A 317 17.52 6.38 16.01
CA ARG A 317 18.72 7.21 16.01
C ARG A 317 18.39 8.69 15.82
N TYR A 318 17.44 9.03 14.94
CA TYR A 318 16.95 10.40 14.82
C TYR A 318 16.39 10.92 16.15
N LEU A 319 15.52 10.17 16.82
CA LEU A 319 14.96 10.59 18.11
C LEU A 319 16.02 10.78 19.20
N GLU A 320 17.04 9.92 19.23
CA GLU A 320 18.12 9.96 20.23
C GLU A 320 19.09 11.12 20.01
N THR A 321 19.47 11.38 18.76
CA THR A 321 20.52 12.36 18.44
C THR A 321 19.98 13.69 17.95
N GLY A 322 18.69 13.78 17.63
CA GLY A 322 18.07 14.92 16.95
C GLY A 322 18.57 15.15 15.52
N ASN A 323 19.32 14.21 14.94
CA ASN A 323 19.93 14.37 13.62
C ASN A 323 18.95 13.85 12.56
N CYS A 324 18.50 14.72 11.65
CA CYS A 324 17.48 14.40 10.65
C CYS A 324 17.98 13.56 9.45
N GLY A 325 19.30 13.36 9.32
CA GLY A 325 19.90 12.60 8.22
C GLY A 325 19.29 11.21 7.96
N PRO A 326 18.97 10.40 8.98
CA PRO A 326 18.33 9.09 8.80
C PRO A 326 16.91 9.18 8.20
N LEU A 327 16.19 10.29 8.41
CA LEU A 327 14.81 10.45 7.94
C LEU A 327 14.72 10.74 6.44
N VAL A 328 15.71 11.44 5.89
CA VAL A 328 15.72 11.89 4.49
C VAL A 328 15.46 10.75 3.50
N PRO A 329 16.19 9.63 3.54
CA PRO A 329 15.94 8.54 2.61
C PRO A 329 14.69 7.72 2.95
N ILE A 330 14.24 7.69 4.22
CA ILE A 330 12.96 7.05 4.59
C ILE A 330 11.79 7.79 3.91
N VAL A 331 11.78 9.12 3.99
CA VAL A 331 10.77 9.94 3.31
C VAL A 331 10.84 9.79 1.80
N LYS A 332 12.05 9.86 1.21
CA LYS A 332 12.22 9.68 -0.25
C LYS A 332 11.75 8.29 -0.72
N HIS A 333 12.02 7.24 0.07
CA HIS A 333 11.59 5.88 -0.22
C HIS A 333 10.06 5.77 -0.25
N ASN A 334 9.38 6.18 0.82
CA ASN A 334 7.93 6.13 0.89
C ASN A 334 7.26 6.98 -0.22
N GLN A 335 7.80 8.14 -0.57
CA GLN A 335 7.30 8.94 -1.71
C GLN A 335 7.38 8.14 -3.02
N GLN A 336 8.53 7.52 -3.27
CA GLN A 336 8.77 6.71 -4.46
C GLN A 336 7.84 5.49 -4.52
N ASP A 337 7.62 4.83 -3.39
CA ASP A 337 6.73 3.67 -3.30
C ASP A 337 5.30 4.06 -3.67
N ILE A 338 4.77 5.15 -3.10
CA ILE A 338 3.45 5.71 -3.44
C ILE A 338 3.33 6.02 -4.94
N ALA A 339 4.31 6.72 -5.52
CA ALA A 339 4.32 7.02 -6.95
C ALA A 339 4.34 5.74 -7.82
N SER A 340 5.11 4.75 -7.39
CA SER A 340 5.25 3.46 -8.08
C SER A 340 3.95 2.65 -8.07
N LEU A 341 3.10 2.78 -7.04
CA LEU A 341 1.79 2.14 -7.02
C LEU A 341 0.89 2.59 -8.19
N VAL A 342 0.93 3.88 -8.55
CA VAL A 342 0.13 4.42 -9.66
C VAL A 342 0.62 3.88 -11.00
N HIS A 343 1.94 3.93 -11.23
CA HIS A 343 2.56 3.36 -12.42
C HIS A 343 2.26 1.88 -12.57
N LEU A 344 2.36 1.14 -11.46
CA LEU A 344 2.11 -0.29 -11.43
C LEU A 344 0.65 -0.63 -11.68
N LEU A 345 -0.31 0.10 -11.09
CA LEU A 345 -1.73 -0.10 -11.35
C LEU A 345 -2.05 0.10 -12.84
N ASN A 346 -1.54 1.17 -13.44
CA ASN A 346 -1.71 1.44 -14.88
C ASN A 346 -1.11 0.30 -15.74
N LEU A 347 0.09 -0.18 -15.41
CA LEU A 347 0.72 -1.29 -16.12
C LEU A 347 -0.08 -2.60 -15.98
N LEU A 348 -0.54 -2.92 -14.78
CA LEU A 348 -1.31 -4.13 -14.51
C LEU A 348 -2.68 -4.11 -15.20
N ARG A 349 -3.34 -2.96 -15.28
CA ARG A 349 -4.59 -2.78 -16.05
C ARG A 349 -4.38 -3.10 -17.53
N ARG A 350 -3.31 -2.56 -18.15
CA ARG A 350 -2.95 -2.90 -19.54
C ARG A 350 -2.70 -4.40 -19.72
N LYS A 351 -1.89 -5.00 -18.84
CA LYS A 351 -1.63 -6.45 -18.83
C LYS A 351 -2.91 -7.28 -18.69
N ALA A 352 -3.86 -6.84 -17.86
CA ALA A 352 -5.13 -7.53 -17.70
C ALA A 352 -5.96 -7.52 -19.00
N ARG A 353 -5.95 -6.42 -19.74
CA ARG A 353 -6.61 -6.31 -21.05
C ARG A 353 -5.95 -7.17 -22.13
N GLU A 354 -4.63 -7.36 -22.09
CA GLU A 354 -3.91 -8.25 -23.00
C GLU A 354 -4.21 -9.74 -22.75
N CYS A 355 -4.64 -10.10 -21.53
CA CYS A 355 -4.84 -11.49 -21.12
C CYS A 355 -6.30 -11.96 -21.13
N CYS A 356 -7.27 -11.05 -21.24
CA CYS A 356 -8.70 -11.34 -21.09
C CYS A 356 -9.46 -11.43 -22.41
#